data_AF-A0A7C5Q8V9-F1
#
_entry.id   AF-A0A7C5Q8V9-F1
#
_cell.length_a   1.000
_cell.length_b   1.000
_cell.length_c   1.000
_cell.angle_alpha   90.00
_cell.angle_beta   90.00
_cell.angle_gamma   90.00
#
_symmetry.space_group_name_H-M   'P 1'
#
loop_
_entity.id
_entity.type
_entity.pdbx_description
1 polymer ?
#
loop_
_entity_poly.entity_id
_entity_poly.type
_entity_poly.pdbx_seq_one_letter_code
_entity_poly.pdbx_strand_id
1 'polypeptide(L)'
;LRGISSCFAVVTGHPASGGGGEVDMKKVAGADTVVVLMGVKRRADIARELIAAGRSADEPVAFVERGTMKDQRVVVAKLGDVAEGRVEVSPPAVMVVGEVVRIHEKLRGVLENLRLSREGIYHA
;
A
#
# COMPACT_ATOMS: atom_id res chain seq x y z
N LEU A 1 -14.29 -4.21 -11.68
CA LEU A 1 -13.14 -5.10 -11.95
C LEU A 1 -13.22 -6.28 -10.99
N ARG A 2 -13.21 -7.51 -11.50
CA ARG A 2 -13.22 -8.77 -10.70
C ARG A 2 -11.98 -9.59 -11.07
N GLY A 3 -11.53 -10.49 -10.19
CA GLY A 3 -10.45 -11.44 -10.47
C GLY A 3 -9.02 -10.91 -10.34
N ILE A 4 -8.80 -9.79 -9.65
CA ILE A 4 -7.46 -9.20 -9.45
C ILE A 4 -6.80 -9.69 -8.16
N SER A 5 -7.60 -9.97 -7.14
CA SER A 5 -7.18 -10.57 -5.88
C SER A 5 -8.31 -11.44 -5.37
N SER A 6 -7.97 -12.65 -4.99
CA SER A 6 -8.82 -13.67 -4.38
C SER A 6 -8.60 -13.77 -2.87
N CYS A 7 -7.42 -13.34 -2.39
CA CYS A 7 -7.09 -13.25 -0.97
C CYS A 7 -6.24 -12.03 -0.63
N PHE A 8 -6.32 -11.58 0.62
CA PHE A 8 -5.44 -10.56 1.16
C PHE A 8 -4.98 -10.92 2.58
N ALA A 9 -3.75 -10.53 2.91
CA ALA A 9 -3.18 -10.68 4.25
C ALA A 9 -2.93 -9.30 4.87
N VAL A 10 -3.24 -9.15 6.15
CA VAL A 10 -2.93 -7.92 6.91
C VAL A 10 -1.91 -8.26 7.99
N VAL A 11 -0.80 -7.53 8.00
CA VAL A 11 0.30 -7.72 8.96
C VAL A 11 0.73 -6.40 9.56
N THR A 12 1.39 -6.47 10.71
CA THR A 12 2.12 -5.33 11.26
C THR A 12 3.58 -5.36 10.82
N GLY A 13 4.10 -4.21 10.39
CA GLY A 13 5.52 -4.01 10.13
C GLY A 13 6.33 -3.77 11.40
N HIS A 14 5.69 -3.54 12.55
CA HIS A 14 6.34 -3.39 13.86
C HIS A 14 5.55 -4.14 14.95
N PRO A 15 6.14 -5.12 15.64
CA PRO A 15 5.48 -5.70 16.80
C PRO A 15 5.39 -4.67 17.94
N ALA A 16 4.31 -4.72 18.71
CA ALA A 16 4.20 -3.90 19.92
C ALA A 16 5.37 -4.21 20.88
N SER A 17 5.89 -3.16 21.53
CA SER A 17 6.93 -3.27 22.56
C SER A 17 6.43 -4.15 23.72
N GLY A 18 6.65 -5.46 23.65
CA GLY A 18 6.07 -6.38 24.64
C GLY A 18 6.01 -7.87 24.30
N GLY A 19 6.60 -8.35 23.19
CA GLY A 19 6.88 -9.79 23.02
C GLY A 19 6.27 -10.49 21.81
N GLY A 20 5.76 -9.76 20.81
CA GLY A 20 5.54 -10.34 19.48
C GLY A 20 6.85 -10.35 18.69
N GLY A 21 7.27 -11.48 18.16
CA GLY A 21 8.37 -11.51 17.18
C GLY A 21 8.01 -10.71 15.91
N GLU A 22 9.01 -10.32 15.12
CA GLU A 22 8.74 -9.76 13.79
C GLU A 22 7.92 -10.75 12.95
N VAL A 23 6.96 -10.24 12.18
CA VAL A 23 6.20 -11.08 11.25
C VAL A 23 7.14 -11.54 10.15
N ASP A 24 7.31 -12.84 9.99
CA ASP A 24 8.02 -13.43 8.85
C ASP A 24 7.22 -13.18 7.56
N MET A 25 7.71 -12.26 6.71
CA MET A 25 7.04 -11.89 5.46
C MET A 25 6.88 -13.09 4.50
N LYS A 26 7.68 -14.15 4.64
CA LYS A 26 7.50 -15.38 3.83
C LYS A 26 6.12 -16.02 4.03
N LYS A 27 5.54 -15.88 5.22
CA LYS A 27 4.21 -16.44 5.54
C LYS A 27 3.07 -15.74 4.80
N VAL A 28 3.29 -14.53 4.32
CA VAL A 28 2.26 -13.71 3.64
C VAL A 28 2.57 -13.40 2.18
N ALA A 29 3.79 -13.68 1.71
CA ALA A 29 4.21 -13.40 0.34
C ALA A 29 3.37 -14.11 -0.74
N GLY A 30 2.71 -15.23 -0.40
CA GLY A 30 1.82 -15.96 -1.29
C GLY A 30 0.40 -15.37 -1.41
N ALA A 31 0.02 -14.40 -0.57
CA ALA A 31 -1.28 -13.74 -0.70
C ALA A 31 -1.29 -12.82 -1.92
N ASP A 32 -2.41 -12.72 -2.65
CA ASP A 32 -2.48 -11.87 -3.84
C ASP A 32 -2.22 -10.40 -3.48
N THR A 33 -2.78 -9.95 -2.35
CA THR A 33 -2.57 -8.61 -1.78
C THR A 33 -1.98 -8.71 -0.38
N VAL A 34 -0.91 -7.99 -0.11
CA VAL A 34 -0.34 -7.84 1.24
C VAL A 34 -0.54 -6.41 1.72
N VAL A 35 -1.18 -6.27 2.88
CA VAL A 35 -1.41 -4.98 3.55
C VAL A 35 -0.55 -4.92 4.80
N VAL A 36 0.34 -3.95 4.87
CA VAL A 36 1.27 -3.75 5.98
C VAL A 36 0.89 -2.49 6.74
N LEU A 37 0.48 -2.68 7.99
CA LEU A 37 0.21 -1.62 8.96
C LEU A 37 1.51 -1.27 9.70
N MET A 38 1.69 -0.01 10.09
CA MET A 38 2.85 0.44 10.88
C MET A 38 4.22 0.11 10.23
N GLY A 39 4.27 -0.09 8.91
CA GLY A 39 5.47 -0.54 8.20
C GLY A 39 6.41 0.57 7.70
N VAL A 40 6.03 1.84 7.78
CA VAL A 40 6.73 2.96 7.10
C VAL A 40 8.23 3.01 7.39
N LYS A 41 8.63 2.84 8.66
CA LYS A 41 10.04 2.89 9.06
C LYS A 41 10.85 1.69 8.55
N ARG A 42 10.26 0.50 8.46
CA ARG A 42 10.86 -0.75 7.96
C ARG A 42 10.53 -1.03 6.49
N ARG A 43 9.94 -0.08 5.75
CA ARG A 43 9.37 -0.33 4.40
C ARG A 43 10.36 -0.97 3.43
N ALA A 44 11.63 -0.55 3.47
CA ALA A 44 12.66 -1.08 2.59
C ALA A 44 13.03 -2.52 2.97
N ASP A 45 13.13 -2.83 4.27
CA ASP A 45 13.41 -4.17 4.76
C ASP A 45 12.25 -5.12 4.43
N ILE A 46 11.01 -4.70 4.67
CA ILE A 46 9.80 -5.44 4.34
C ILE A 46 9.73 -5.74 2.84
N ALA A 47 10.03 -4.76 1.99
CA ALA A 47 10.06 -4.96 0.54
C ALA A 47 11.15 -5.96 0.12
N ARG A 48 12.35 -5.90 0.71
CA ARG A 48 13.40 -6.91 0.47
C ARG A 48 13.00 -8.30 0.91
N GLU A 49 12.37 -8.43 2.08
CA GLU A 49 11.89 -9.71 2.60
C GLU A 49 10.80 -10.31 1.69
N LEU A 50 9.86 -9.50 1.18
CA LEU A 50 8.84 -9.95 0.24
C LEU A 50 9.43 -10.38 -1.11
N ILE A 51 10.41 -9.63 -1.64
CA ILE A 51 11.13 -10.02 -2.87
C ILE A 51 11.89 -11.33 -2.65
N ALA A 52 12.61 -11.46 -1.53
CA ALA A 52 13.32 -12.68 -1.17
C ALA A 52 12.38 -13.88 -0.95
N ALA A 53 11.12 -13.63 -0.61
CA ALA A 53 10.07 -14.64 -0.50
C ALA A 53 9.41 -15.00 -1.84
N GLY A 54 9.86 -14.40 -2.96
CA GLY A 54 9.42 -14.74 -4.31
C GLY A 54 8.48 -13.73 -4.98
N ARG A 55 8.20 -12.57 -4.35
CA ARG A 55 7.41 -11.52 -5.01
C ARG A 55 8.25 -10.76 -6.04
N SER A 56 7.61 -10.28 -7.10
CA SER A 56 8.29 -9.55 -8.18
C SER A 56 8.73 -8.16 -7.70
N ALA A 57 9.95 -7.74 -8.06
CA ALA A 57 10.40 -6.36 -7.82
C ALA A 57 9.58 -5.32 -8.61
N ASP A 58 8.95 -5.72 -9.72
CA ASP A 58 8.08 -4.85 -10.51
C ASP A 58 6.63 -4.77 -9.97
N GLU A 59 6.33 -5.53 -8.92
CA GLU A 59 4.99 -5.54 -8.33
C GLU A 59 4.62 -4.15 -7.79
N PRO A 60 3.41 -3.64 -8.09
CA PRO A 60 3.03 -2.31 -7.68
C PRO A 60 2.73 -2.26 -6.17
N VAL A 61 3.17 -1.16 -5.57
CA VAL A 61 2.97 -0.83 -4.16
C VAL A 61 2.31 0.54 -4.06
N ALA A 62 1.33 0.68 -3.17
CA ALA A 62 0.77 1.95 -2.76
C ALA A 62 1.04 2.21 -1.29
N PHE A 63 1.40 3.44 -0.96
CA PHE A 63 1.35 3.96 0.41
C PHE A 63 0.21 4.97 0.50
N VAL A 64 -0.70 4.76 1.44
CA VAL A 64 -1.81 5.68 1.72
C VAL A 64 -1.52 6.38 3.04
N GLU A 65 -0.99 7.60 2.97
CA GLU A 65 -0.71 8.46 4.12
C GLU A 65 -1.99 9.18 4.56
N ARG A 66 -2.22 9.26 5.88
CA ARG A 66 -3.36 9.98 6.46
C ARG A 66 -4.68 9.60 5.77
N GLY A 67 -4.89 8.30 5.60
CA GLY A 67 -6.07 7.75 4.92
C GLY A 67 -7.37 8.34 5.47
N THR A 68 -8.31 8.63 4.56
CA THR A 68 -9.62 9.28 4.79
C THR A 68 -9.59 10.72 5.31
N MET A 69 -8.42 11.30 5.58
CA MET A 69 -8.27 12.71 5.96
C MET A 69 -8.24 13.62 4.73
N LYS A 70 -8.47 14.93 4.95
CA LYS A 70 -8.49 15.94 3.87
C LYS A 70 -7.13 16.04 3.14
N ASP A 71 -6.06 15.81 3.87
CA ASP A 71 -4.68 15.87 3.41
C ASP A 71 -4.08 14.47 3.13
N GLN A 72 -4.96 13.49 2.84
CA GLN A 72 -4.54 12.15 2.39
C GLN A 72 -3.60 12.27 1.18
N ARG A 73 -2.47 11.56 1.24
CA ARG A 73 -1.52 11.45 0.13
C ARG A 73 -1.31 10.00 -0.24
N VAL A 74 -1.39 9.70 -1.54
CA VAL A 74 -1.13 8.36 -2.08
C VAL A 74 0.17 8.39 -2.87
N VAL A 75 1.09 7.48 -2.56
CA VAL A 75 2.34 7.28 -3.30
C VAL A 75 2.33 5.90 -3.91
N VAL A 76 2.47 5.82 -5.24
CA VAL A 76 2.56 4.55 -5.98
C VAL A 76 4.00 4.36 -6.45
N ALA A 77 4.53 3.16 -6.28
CA ALA A 77 5.89 2.79 -6.68
C ALA A 77 5.97 1.31 -7.04
N LYS A 78 7.14 0.85 -7.52
CA LYS A 78 7.44 -0.59 -7.61
C LYS A 78 8.00 -1.10 -6.29
N LEU A 79 7.78 -2.37 -5.99
CA LEU A 79 8.32 -3.03 -4.79
C LEU A 79 9.86 -2.93 -4.72
N GLY A 80 10.54 -3.02 -5.87
CA GLY A 80 11.98 -2.83 -6.01
C GLY A 80 12.45 -1.43 -5.59
N ASP A 81 11.77 -0.37 -6.02
CA ASP A 81 12.12 1.01 -5.63
C ASP A 81 11.97 1.22 -4.11
N VAL A 82 10.97 0.57 -3.51
CA VAL A 82 10.79 0.57 -2.05
C VAL A 82 11.96 -0.14 -1.37
N ALA A 83 12.36 -1.32 -1.87
CA ALA A 83 13.48 -2.10 -1.34
C ALA A 83 14.82 -1.36 -1.41
N GLU A 84 15.01 -0.55 -2.45
CA GLU A 84 16.17 0.34 -2.63
C GLU A 84 16.09 1.63 -1.81
N GLY A 85 14.99 1.87 -1.10
CA GLY A 85 14.82 3.05 -0.26
C GLY A 85 14.55 4.35 -1.03
N ARG A 86 14.17 4.26 -2.31
CA ARG A 86 13.91 5.43 -3.18
C ARG A 86 12.53 6.06 -2.99
N VAL A 87 11.71 5.48 -2.13
CA VAL A 87 10.32 5.91 -1.90
C VAL A 87 10.21 6.67 -0.59
N GLU A 88 9.84 7.95 -0.69
CA GLU A 88 9.62 8.85 0.44
C GLU A 88 8.17 8.84 0.91
N VAL A 89 7.99 8.37 2.14
CA VAL A 89 6.69 8.26 2.81
C VAL A 89 6.80 8.55 4.29
N SER A 90 5.79 9.19 4.85
CA SER A 90 5.70 9.60 6.25
C SER A 90 4.56 8.88 6.97
N PRO A 91 4.74 8.48 8.24
CA PRO A 91 3.65 7.94 9.03
C PRO A 91 2.62 9.04 9.38
N PRO A 92 1.34 8.67 9.64
CA PRO A 92 0.78 7.33 9.50
C PRO A 92 0.50 6.98 8.03
N ALA A 93 0.91 5.79 7.62
CA ALA A 93 0.59 5.26 6.29
C ALA A 93 0.36 3.76 6.29
N VAL A 94 -0.52 3.30 5.41
CA VAL A 94 -0.74 1.88 5.09
C VAL A 94 -0.01 1.56 3.80
N MET A 95 0.80 0.51 3.80
CA MET A 95 1.46 -0.01 2.60
C MET A 95 0.63 -1.16 2.05
N VAL A 96 0.30 -1.12 0.76
CA VAL A 96 -0.47 -2.14 0.05
C VAL A 96 0.37 -2.62 -1.12
N VAL A 97 0.65 -3.92 -1.17
CA VAL A 97 1.45 -4.58 -2.21
C VAL A 97 0.53 -5.51 -3.00
N GLY A 98 0.53 -5.42 -4.32
CA GLY A 98 -0.24 -6.30 -5.19
C GLY A 98 -0.88 -5.59 -6.39
N GLU A 99 -1.27 -6.37 -7.39
CA GLU A 99 -1.86 -5.88 -8.65
C GLU A 99 -3.14 -5.04 -8.45
N VAL A 100 -3.80 -5.17 -7.29
CA VAL A 100 -4.91 -4.29 -6.86
C VAL A 100 -4.56 -2.81 -6.88
N VAL A 101 -3.29 -2.45 -6.70
CA VAL A 101 -2.81 -1.06 -6.73
C VAL A 101 -3.07 -0.41 -8.10
N ARG A 102 -3.01 -1.15 -9.20
CA ARG A 102 -3.28 -0.60 -10.55
C ARG A 102 -4.72 -0.15 -10.75
N ILE A 103 -5.65 -0.62 -9.91
CA ILE A 103 -7.04 -0.16 -9.93
C ILE A 103 -7.14 1.29 -9.46
N HIS A 104 -6.23 1.73 -8.58
CA HIS A 104 -6.23 3.10 -8.06
C HIS A 104 -6.20 4.13 -9.19
N GLU A 105 -5.26 4.00 -10.13
CA GLU A 105 -5.15 4.91 -11.28
C GLU A 105 -6.43 4.94 -12.11
N LYS A 106 -7.07 3.78 -12.31
CA LYS A 106 -8.34 3.68 -13.07
C LYS A 106 -9.50 4.36 -12.34
N LEU A 107 -9.54 4.31 -11.01
CA LEU A 107 -10.60 4.92 -10.21
C LEU A 107 -10.35 6.39 -9.91
N ARG A 108 -9.09 6.84 -9.89
CA ARG A 108 -8.72 8.22 -9.59
C ARG A 108 -9.44 9.21 -10.51
N GLY A 109 -9.41 8.97 -11.82
CA GLY A 109 -10.11 9.82 -12.78
C GLY A 109 -11.64 9.86 -12.57
N VAL A 110 -12.24 8.76 -12.14
CA VAL A 110 -13.69 8.72 -11.81
C VAL A 110 -13.99 9.53 -10.55
N LEU A 111 -13.16 9.42 -9.52
CA LEU A 111 -13.33 10.12 -8.25
C LEU A 111 -13.10 11.62 -8.37
N GLU A 112 -12.15 12.05 -9.20
CA GLU A 112 -11.92 13.46 -9.52
C GLU A 112 -13.15 14.06 -10.23
N ASN A 113 -13.71 13.37 -11.22
CA ASN A 113 -14.94 13.80 -11.90
C ASN A 113 -16.13 13.93 -10.92
N LEU A 114 -16.32 12.95 -10.04
CA LEU A 114 -17.40 12.98 -9.04
C LEU A 114 -17.24 14.10 -8.00
N ARG A 115 -16.00 14.44 -7.63
CA ARG A 115 -15.73 15.58 -6.73
C ARG A 115 -16.11 16.91 -7.40
N LEU A 116 -15.70 17.10 -8.65
CA LEU A 116 -16.05 18.29 -9.44
C LEU A 116 -17.57 18.42 -9.63
N SER A 117 -18.29 17.31 -9.86
CA SER A 117 -19.75 17.33 -9.94
C SER A 117 -20.44 17.69 -8.63
N ARG A 118 -19.87 17.34 -7.47
CA ARG A 118 -20.44 17.71 -6.16
C ARG A 118 -20.17 19.16 -5.80
N GLU A 119 -19.00 19.70 -6.12
CA GLU A 119 -18.67 21.11 -5.86
C GLU A 119 -19.47 22.06 -6.76
N GLY A 120 -19.80 21.66 -7.99
CA GLY A 120 -20.67 22.43 -8.89
C GLY A 120 -22.14 22.55 -8.44
N ILE A 121 -22.61 21.71 -7.51
CA ILE A 121 -24.00 21.73 -7.01
C ILE A 121 -24.18 22.71 -5.83
N TYR A 122 -23.11 23.10 -5.14
CA TYR A 122 -23.17 24.03 -3.98
C TYR A 122 -22.92 25.51 -4.35
N HIS A 123 -22.74 25.83 -5.63
CA HIS A 123 -22.52 27.18 -6.14
C HIS A 123 -23.57 27.64 -7.17
N ALA A 124 -24.75 27.00 -7.19
CA ALA A 124 -25.90 27.40 -7.99
C ALA A 124 -27.05 27.89 -7.10
#